data_AF-A0A6A8GI78-F1
#
_entry.id   AF-A0A6A8GI78-F1
#
_cell.length_a   1.000
_cell.length_b   1.000
_cell.length_c   1.000
_cell.angle_alpha   90.00
_cell.angle_beta   90.00
_cell.angle_gamma   90.00
#
_symmetry.space_group_name_H-M   'P 1'
#
loop_
_entity.id
_entity.type
_entity.pdbx_description
1 polymer ?
#
loop_
_entity_poly.entity_id
_entity_poly.type
_entity_poly.pdbx_seq_one_letter_code
_entity_poly.pdbx_strand_id
1 'polypeptide(L)'
;MTSWKHFVAFFVFGSLVLVGVALFVVHVDYDYHYTYEREVDEFPRDTLTMEYAALQPDERRVVDEAFETGGVVMQDGSTIPDEGIKKDGHKYLFSAYKSFDWTDPGTFGPTFVGLVGGFGVLATIRADMKNSLIR
;
A
#
# COMPACT_ATOMS: atom_id res chain seq x y z
N MET A 1 -39.22 16.09 -6.16
CA MET A 1 -38.71 15.73 -7.50
C MET A 1 -37.25 16.11 -7.53
N THR A 2 -36.35 15.15 -7.30
CA THR A 2 -34.91 15.33 -7.52
C THR A 2 -34.74 15.91 -8.91
N SER A 3 -34.16 17.11 -9.02
CA SER A 3 -34.00 17.74 -10.34
C SER A 3 -33.14 16.80 -11.18
N TRP A 4 -33.55 16.52 -12.42
CA TRP A 4 -32.83 15.62 -13.35
C TRP A 4 -31.31 15.89 -13.39
N LYS A 5 -30.90 17.15 -13.20
CA LYS A 5 -29.49 17.56 -13.11
C LYS A 5 -28.75 16.95 -11.91
N HIS A 6 -29.39 16.87 -10.75
CA HIS A 6 -28.80 16.23 -9.56
C HIS A 6 -28.67 14.72 -9.73
N PHE A 7 -29.65 14.08 -10.39
CA PHE A 7 -29.55 12.66 -10.73
C PHE A 7 -28.37 12.38 -11.67
N VAL A 8 -28.24 13.15 -12.76
CA VAL A 8 -27.11 13.02 -13.70
C VAL A 8 -25.78 13.28 -13.00
N ALA A 9 -25.68 14.33 -12.18
CA ALA A 9 -24.46 14.63 -11.43
C ALA A 9 -24.08 13.50 -10.47
N PHE A 10 -25.05 13.00 -9.70
CA PHE A 10 -24.84 11.87 -8.79
C PHE A 10 -24.36 10.63 -9.56
N PHE A 11 -24.98 10.33 -10.69
CA PHE A 11 -24.60 9.19 -11.53
C PHE A 11 -23.17 9.35 -12.06
N VAL A 12 -22.82 10.50 -12.64
CA VAL A 12 -21.47 10.75 -13.17
C VAL A 12 -20.41 10.64 -12.08
N PHE A 13 -20.61 11.30 -10.94
CA PHE A 13 -19.66 11.25 -9.83
C PHE A 13 -19.59 9.85 -9.20
N GLY A 14 -20.72 9.15 -9.09
CA GLY A 14 -20.75 7.75 -8.68
C GLY A 14 -19.97 6.84 -9.64
N SER A 15 -20.11 7.03 -10.96
CA SER A 15 -19.33 6.32 -11.96
C SER A 15 -17.83 6.60 -11.83
N LEU A 16 -17.43 7.85 -11.54
CA LEU A 16 -16.02 8.18 -11.29
C LEU A 16 -15.47 7.45 -10.06
N VAL A 17 -16.25 7.31 -8.97
CA VAL A 17 -15.85 6.49 -7.82
C VAL A 17 -15.60 5.06 -8.25
N LEU A 18 -16.54 4.45 -8.98
CA LEU A 18 -16.43 3.06 -9.42
C LEU A 18 -15.24 2.85 -10.37
N VAL A 19 -15.01 3.77 -11.31
CA VAL A 19 -13.85 3.74 -12.21
C VAL A 19 -12.55 3.91 -11.43
N GLY A 20 -12.48 4.82 -10.47
CA GLY A 20 -11.31 5.00 -9.61
C GLY A 20 -10.97 3.72 -8.84
N VAL A 21 -11.97 3.07 -8.23
CA VAL A 21 -11.78 1.79 -7.53
C VAL A 21 -11.32 0.69 -8.49
N ALA A 22 -11.97 0.56 -9.65
CA ALA A 22 -11.63 -0.47 -10.63
C ALA A 22 -10.21 -0.31 -11.17
N LEU A 23 -9.81 0.92 -11.51
CA LEU A 23 -8.46 1.21 -11.98
C LEU A 23 -7.41 0.97 -10.89
N PHE A 24 -7.70 1.35 -9.64
CA PHE A 24 -6.80 1.14 -8.51
C PHE A 24 -6.52 -0.34 -8.30
N VAL A 25 -7.55 -1.19 -8.27
CA VAL A 25 -7.36 -2.65 -8.08
C VAL A 25 -6.47 -3.27 -9.16
N VAL A 26 -6.52 -2.75 -10.39
CA VAL A 26 -5.76 -3.30 -11.52
C VAL A 26 -4.32 -2.76 -11.57
N HIS A 27 -4.09 -1.52 -11.14
CA HIS A 27 -2.81 -0.82 -11.34
C HIS A 27 -2.10 -0.45 -10.03
N VAL A 28 -2.62 -0.86 -8.88
CA VAL A 28 -1.96 -0.60 -7.61
C VAL A 28 -0.58 -1.24 -7.59
N ASP A 29 0.39 -0.42 -7.25
CA ASP A 29 1.78 -0.81 -7.06
C ASP A 29 2.19 -0.71 -5.59
N TYR A 30 3.19 -1.50 -5.22
CA TYR A 30 3.62 -1.63 -3.83
C TYR A 30 5.13 -1.44 -3.70
N ASP A 31 5.50 -0.60 -2.74
CA ASP A 31 6.85 -0.57 -2.20
C ASP A 31 6.98 -1.63 -1.10
N TYR A 32 8.07 -2.35 -1.14
CA TYR A 32 8.43 -3.36 -0.16
C TYR A 32 9.57 -2.87 0.71
N HIS A 33 9.35 -2.88 2.01
CA HIS A 33 10.29 -2.39 3.01
C HIS A 33 10.88 -3.57 3.75
N TYR A 34 12.21 -3.61 3.87
CA TYR A 34 12.94 -4.59 4.66
C TYR A 34 13.92 -3.89 5.58
N THR A 35 13.65 -3.91 6.88
CA THR A 35 14.35 -3.07 7.88
C THR A 35 15.03 -3.95 8.91
N TYR A 36 16.29 -3.68 9.22
CA TYR A 36 16.95 -4.33 10.35
C TYR A 36 16.40 -3.77 11.66
N GLU A 37 15.85 -4.64 12.52
CA GLU A 37 15.35 -4.21 13.82
C GLU A 37 16.43 -4.29 14.90
N ARG A 38 16.93 -5.51 15.13
CA ARG A 38 17.85 -5.82 16.23
C ARG A 38 18.41 -7.23 16.14
N GLU A 39 19.49 -7.47 16.87
CA GLU A 39 19.94 -8.81 17.25
C GLU A 39 19.09 -9.35 18.41
N VAL A 40 18.84 -10.65 18.43
CA VAL A 40 18.05 -11.34 19.46
C VAL A 40 18.74 -12.62 19.92
N ASP A 41 18.55 -13.02 21.18
CA ASP A 41 19.05 -14.31 21.66
C ASP A 41 18.20 -15.48 21.15
N GLU A 42 16.90 -15.24 20.99
CA GLU A 42 15.91 -16.19 20.49
C GLU A 42 14.89 -15.46 19.60
N PHE A 43 14.48 -16.11 18.51
CA PHE A 43 13.45 -15.56 17.65
C PHE A 43 12.09 -15.61 18.34
N PRO A 44 11.21 -14.62 18.12
CA PRO A 44 9.80 -14.74 18.48
C PRO A 44 9.18 -16.02 17.87
N ARG A 45 8.21 -16.62 18.57
CA ARG A 45 7.64 -17.92 18.18
C ARG A 45 7.04 -17.97 16.78
N ASP A 46 6.53 -16.85 16.30
CA ASP A 46 5.80 -16.74 15.04
C ASP A 46 6.65 -16.15 13.90
N THR A 47 7.97 -16.01 14.12
CA THR A 47 8.90 -15.48 13.11
C THR A 47 9.37 -16.60 12.18
N LEU A 48 9.24 -16.39 10.88
CA LEU A 48 9.88 -17.25 9.88
C LEU A 48 11.39 -17.02 9.91
N THR A 49 12.16 -18.11 9.95
CA THR A 49 13.62 -18.02 10.14
C THR A 49 14.38 -18.75 9.05
N MET A 50 15.47 -18.14 8.58
CA MET A 50 16.36 -18.73 7.60
C MET A 50 17.84 -18.57 7.99
N GLU A 51 18.67 -19.53 7.59
CA GLU A 51 20.13 -19.38 7.66
C GLU A 51 20.60 -18.47 6.54
N TYR A 52 21.45 -17.48 6.84
CA TYR A 52 21.98 -16.53 5.85
C TYR A 52 22.70 -17.24 4.69
N ALA A 53 23.34 -18.38 4.97
CA ALA A 53 24.00 -19.20 3.95
C ALA A 53 23.02 -19.90 2.99
N ALA A 54 21.74 -20.03 3.37
CA ALA A 54 20.69 -20.61 2.52
C ALA A 54 20.01 -19.57 1.61
N LEU A 55 20.20 -18.27 1.90
CA LEU A 55 19.69 -17.19 1.07
C LEU A 55 20.31 -17.21 -0.32
N GLN A 56 19.52 -16.82 -1.31
CA GLN A 56 19.98 -16.53 -2.66
C GLN A 56 20.90 -15.30 -2.67
N PRO A 57 21.78 -15.16 -3.69
CA PRO A 57 22.70 -14.02 -3.77
C PRO A 57 22.02 -12.65 -3.68
N ASP A 58 20.85 -12.49 -4.32
CA ASP A 58 20.10 -11.23 -4.31
C ASP A 58 19.47 -10.93 -2.94
N GLU A 59 18.93 -11.95 -2.27
CA GLU A 59 18.41 -11.84 -0.90
C GLU A 59 19.52 -11.48 0.09
N ARG A 60 20.71 -12.07 -0.05
CA ARG A 60 21.87 -11.72 0.79
C ARG A 60 22.24 -10.26 0.64
N ARG A 61 22.24 -9.74 -0.59
CA ARG A 61 22.49 -8.32 -0.85
C ARG A 61 21.50 -7.44 -0.12
N VAL A 62 20.21 -7.80 -0.12
CA VAL A 62 19.17 -7.07 0.61
C VAL A 62 19.41 -7.11 2.13
N VAL A 63 19.73 -8.28 2.69
CA VAL A 63 20.06 -8.41 4.12
C VAL A 63 21.27 -7.55 4.50
N ASP A 64 22.35 -7.63 3.72
CA ASP A 64 23.58 -6.89 3.99
C ASP A 64 23.36 -5.38 3.87
N GLU A 65 22.65 -4.94 2.85
CA GLU A 65 22.29 -3.53 2.67
C GLU A 65 21.40 -3.03 3.81
N ALA A 66 20.43 -3.84 4.28
CA ALA A 66 19.61 -3.51 5.43
C ALA A 66 20.39 -3.44 6.74
N PHE A 67 21.43 -4.28 6.92
CA PHE A 67 22.35 -4.15 8.05
C PHE A 67 23.15 -2.83 8.00
N GLU A 68 23.63 -2.44 6.82
CA GLU A 68 24.48 -1.26 6.65
C GLU A 68 23.69 0.05 6.77
N THR A 69 22.50 0.10 6.19
CA THR A 69 21.69 1.33 6.06
C THR A 69 20.59 1.43 7.10
N GLY A 70 20.28 0.34 7.79
CA GLY A 70 19.12 0.19 8.67
C GLY A 70 17.87 -0.30 7.96
N GLY A 71 17.77 -0.16 6.64
CA GLY A 71 16.65 -0.69 5.87
C GLY A 71 16.66 -0.34 4.38
N VAL A 72 15.99 -1.17 3.59
CA VAL A 72 15.96 -1.12 2.13
C VAL A 72 14.50 -1.05 1.65
N VAL A 73 14.28 -0.25 0.61
CA VAL A 73 13.00 -0.19 -0.10
C VAL A 73 13.19 -0.78 -1.50
N MET A 74 12.30 -1.70 -1.88
CA MET A 74 12.34 -2.45 -3.14
C MET A 74 11.00 -2.32 -3.85
N GLN A 75 11.03 -2.27 -5.18
CA GLN A 75 9.82 -2.27 -6.02
C GLN A 75 9.27 -3.67 -6.26
N ASP A 76 10.08 -4.72 -6.05
CA ASP A 76 9.67 -6.11 -6.17
C ASP A 76 9.91 -6.82 -4.85
N GLY A 77 8.89 -7.58 -4.42
CA GLY A 77 8.95 -8.38 -3.21
C GLY A 77 9.58 -9.77 -3.39
N SER A 78 9.95 -10.16 -4.61
CA SER A 78 10.50 -11.48 -4.92
C SER A 78 11.83 -11.79 -4.22
N THR A 79 12.56 -10.74 -3.80
CA THR A 79 13.86 -10.84 -3.13
C THR A 79 13.80 -10.56 -1.63
N ILE A 80 12.60 -10.46 -1.04
CA ILE A 80 12.46 -10.23 0.40
C ILE A 80 12.78 -11.52 1.16
N PRO A 81 13.84 -11.52 1.99
CA PRO A 81 14.17 -12.66 2.84
C PRO A 81 13.17 -12.83 3.98
N ASP A 82 13.26 -13.98 4.67
CA ASP A 82 12.56 -14.20 5.93
C ASP A 82 12.94 -13.14 6.99
N GLU A 83 12.02 -12.89 7.93
CA GLU A 83 12.18 -11.90 9.00
C GLU A 83 13.27 -12.26 10.02
N GLY A 84 13.54 -13.55 10.23
CA GLY A 84 14.58 -14.02 11.15
C GLY A 84 15.79 -14.58 10.42
N ILE A 85 16.92 -13.87 10.43
CA ILE A 85 18.15 -14.32 9.76
C ILE A 85 19.19 -14.78 10.77
N LYS A 86 19.73 -15.97 10.58
CA LYS A 86 20.88 -16.49 11.33
C LYS A 86 22.15 -16.30 10.53
N LYS A 87 23.11 -15.56 11.08
CA LYS A 87 24.40 -15.28 10.41
C LYS A 87 25.52 -15.36 11.46
N ASP A 88 26.54 -16.15 11.17
CA ASP A 88 27.73 -16.31 12.03
C ASP A 88 27.43 -16.70 13.49
N GLY A 89 26.36 -17.47 13.72
CA GLY A 89 25.93 -17.90 15.06
C GLY A 89 25.05 -16.89 15.81
N HIS A 90 24.85 -15.71 15.23
CA HIS A 90 23.96 -14.66 15.75
C HIS A 90 22.59 -14.73 15.07
N LYS A 91 21.55 -14.24 15.75
CA LYS A 91 20.17 -14.20 15.25
C LYS A 91 19.72 -12.75 15.12
N TYR A 92 19.28 -12.38 13.94
CA TYR A 92 18.93 -11.01 13.60
C TYR A 92 17.48 -10.95 13.13
N LEU A 93 16.74 -10.01 13.70
CA LEU A 93 15.35 -9.78 13.38
C LEU A 93 15.23 -8.61 12.41
N PHE A 94 14.42 -8.83 11.38
CA PHE A 94 14.06 -7.88 10.35
C PHE A 94 12.55 -7.70 10.31
N SER A 95 12.13 -6.50 9.92
CA SER A 95 10.75 -6.16 9.65
C SER A 95 10.52 -6.12 8.14
N ALA A 96 9.58 -6.92 7.65
CA ALA A 96 9.18 -6.95 6.25
C ALA A 96 7.72 -6.49 6.11
N TYR A 97 7.48 -5.40 5.38
CA TYR A 97 6.11 -4.96 5.10
C TYR A 97 6.01 -4.30 3.72
N LYS A 98 4.78 -4.21 3.21
CA LYS A 98 4.50 -3.51 1.96
C LYS A 98 3.60 -2.31 2.19
N SER A 99 3.84 -1.25 1.45
CA SER A 99 3.01 -0.05 1.40
C SER A 99 2.66 0.28 -0.04
N PHE A 100 1.57 1.02 -0.26
CA PHE A 100 1.26 1.53 -1.60
C PHE A 100 2.35 2.50 -2.05
N ASP A 101 2.85 2.34 -3.27
CA ASP A 101 3.70 3.36 -3.90
C ASP A 101 2.81 4.51 -4.37
N TRP A 102 2.78 5.60 -3.59
CA TRP A 102 2.01 6.79 -3.93
C TRP A 102 2.68 7.68 -4.98
N THR A 103 3.93 7.40 -5.34
CA THR A 103 4.63 8.08 -6.42
C THR A 103 4.31 7.46 -7.78
N ASP A 104 3.89 6.19 -7.80
CA ASP A 104 3.38 5.53 -8.99
C ASP A 104 2.04 6.15 -9.45
N PRO A 105 1.95 6.62 -10.72
CA PRO A 105 0.71 7.18 -11.27
C PRO A 105 -0.46 6.19 -11.35
N GLY A 106 -0.18 4.89 -11.46
CA GLY A 106 -1.15 3.81 -11.46
C GLY A 106 -1.82 3.59 -10.11
N THR A 107 -1.13 3.92 -9.02
CA THR A 107 -1.70 3.96 -7.67
C THR A 107 -2.37 5.31 -7.39
N PHE A 108 -1.63 6.41 -7.54
CA PHE A 108 -2.11 7.74 -7.17
C PHE A 108 -3.30 8.22 -8.02
N GLY A 109 -3.22 8.04 -9.34
CA GLY A 109 -4.22 8.54 -10.30
C GLY A 109 -5.63 7.99 -10.03
N PRO A 110 -5.80 6.66 -9.94
CA PRO A 110 -7.10 6.07 -9.61
C PRO A 110 -7.66 6.48 -8.25
N THR A 111 -6.82 6.60 -7.22
CA THR A 111 -7.25 7.12 -5.91
C THR A 111 -7.75 8.56 -6.05
N PHE A 112 -7.03 9.42 -6.77
CA PHE A 112 -7.43 10.80 -7.00
C PHE A 112 -8.77 10.89 -7.75
N VAL A 113 -8.97 10.10 -8.81
CA VAL A 113 -10.24 10.01 -9.54
C VAL A 113 -11.38 9.59 -8.61
N GLY A 114 -11.14 8.57 -7.78
CA GLY A 114 -12.11 8.09 -6.80
C GLY A 114 -12.50 9.18 -5.78
N LEU A 115 -11.51 9.93 -5.28
CA LEU A 115 -11.74 11.04 -4.35
C LEU A 115 -12.57 12.16 -5.00
N VAL A 116 -12.23 12.57 -6.23
CA VAL A 116 -13.00 13.59 -6.97
C VAL A 116 -14.45 13.14 -7.17
N GLY A 117 -14.66 11.87 -7.55
CA GLY A 117 -15.99 11.26 -7.61
C GLY A 117 -16.71 11.32 -6.27
N GLY A 118 -16.06 10.91 -5.18
CA GLY A 118 -16.64 10.90 -3.83
C GLY A 118 -17.05 12.29 -3.35
N PHE A 119 -16.18 13.29 -3.54
CA PHE A 119 -16.50 14.69 -3.24
C PHE A 119 -17.68 15.19 -4.06
N GLY A 120 -17.76 14.84 -5.35
CA GLY A 120 -18.89 15.21 -6.21
C GLY A 120 -20.21 14.57 -5.79
N VAL A 121 -20.19 13.31 -5.35
CA VAL A 121 -21.37 12.63 -4.77
C VAL A 121 -21.84 13.37 -3.52
N LEU A 122 -20.94 13.64 -2.57
CA LEU A 122 -21.28 14.35 -1.33
C LEU A 122 -21.81 15.76 -1.60
N ALA A 123 -21.20 16.49 -2.53
CA ALA A 123 -21.67 17.81 -2.94
C ALA A 123 -23.08 17.75 -3.54
N THR A 124 -23.36 16.74 -4.35
CA THR A 124 -24.68 16.54 -4.97
C THR A 124 -25.75 16.21 -3.93
N ILE A 125 -25.45 15.33 -2.97
CA ILE A 125 -26.36 15.02 -1.84
C ILE A 125 -26.63 16.29 -1.03
N ARG A 126 -25.58 17.04 -0.67
CA ARG A 126 -25.72 18.27 0.10
C ARG A 126 -26.57 19.32 -0.62
N ALA A 127 -26.41 19.45 -1.94
CA ALA A 127 -27.20 20.36 -2.74
C ALA A 127 -28.69 19.97 -2.77
N ASP A 128 -28.99 18.68 -2.92
CA ASP A 128 -30.37 18.18 -2.90
C ASP A 128 -31.04 18.38 -1.53
N MET A 129 -30.32 18.13 -0.43
CA MET A 129 -30.80 18.39 0.95
C MET A 129 -31.09 19.88 1.20
N LYS A 130 -30.27 20.80 0.70
CA LYS A 130 -30.54 22.24 0.84
C LYS A 130 -31.81 22.63 0.09
N ASN A 131 -32.02 22.07 -1.10
CA ASN A 131 -33.19 22.36 -1.92
C ASN A 131 -34.47 21.76 -1.34
N SER A 132 -34.40 20.69 -0.55
CA SER A 132 -35.56 20.09 0.12
C SER A 132 -35.98 20.83 1.39
N LEU A 133 -35.07 21.52 2.07
CA LEU A 133 -35.36 22.30 3.29
C LEU A 133 -35.97 23.70 3.01
N ILE A 134 -35.84 24.20 1.78
CA ILE A 134 -36.36 25.53 1.38
C ILE A 134 -37.77 25.43 0.75
N ARG A 135 -38.30 24.21 0.59
CA ARG A 135 -39.67 23.93 0.13
C ARG A 135 -40.60 23.62 1.29
#